data_AF-A0A7V7ABC4-F1
#
_entry.id   AF-A0A7V7ABC4-F1
#
_cell.length_a   1.000
_cell.length_b   1.000
_cell.length_c   1.000
_cell.angle_alpha   90.00
_cell.angle_beta   90.00
_cell.angle_gamma   90.00
#
_symmetry.space_group_name_H-M   'P 1'
#
loop_
_entity.id
_entity.type
_entity.pdbx_description
1 polymer ?
#
loop_
_entity_poly.entity_id
_entity_poly.type
_entity_poly.pdbx_seq_one_letter_code
_entity_poly.pdbx_strand_id
1 'polypeptide(L)' 'MMNRAILLGRLVRDPELRTTQNGTSVCSFTLAIDRRFKNQY' A
#
# COMPACT_ATOMS: atom_id res chain seq x y z
N MET A 1 -1.94 -23.26 2.18
CA MET A 1 -3.04 -22.28 2.27
C MET A 1 -2.69 -21.09 1.37
N MET A 2 -3.66 -20.40 0.77
CA MET A 2 -3.43 -19.30 -0.18
C MET A 2 -3.69 -17.92 0.47
N ASN A 3 -2.71 -17.01 0.41
CA ASN A 3 -2.87 -15.60 0.81
C ASN A 3 -2.27 -14.69 -0.29
N ARG A 4 -3.10 -13.91 -0.98
CA ARG A 4 -2.71 -13.05 -2.11
C ARG A 4 -3.49 -11.75 -2.10
N ALA A 5 -2.79 -10.62 -2.30
CA ALA A 5 -3.37 -9.29 -2.48
C ALA A 5 -2.90 -8.67 -3.81
N ILE A 6 -3.81 -8.04 -4.55
CA ILE A 6 -3.52 -7.26 -5.77
C ILE A 6 -4.25 -5.93 -5.61
N LEU A 7 -3.50 -4.82 -5.63
CA LEU A 7 -4.02 -3.47 -5.39
C LEU A 7 -3.52 -2.54 -6.50
N LEU A 8 -4.38 -1.63 -6.96
CA LEU A 8 -4.05 -0.63 -7.98
C LEU A 8 -4.69 0.71 -7.57
N GLY A 9 -3.88 1.75 -7.46
CA GLY A 9 -4.30 3.03 -6.87
C GLY A 9 -3.23 4.10 -7.01
N ARG A 10 -3.41 5.21 -6.28
CA ARG A 10 -2.52 6.38 -6.31
C ARG A 10 -1.74 6.49 -5.01
N LEU A 11 -0.49 6.93 -5.07
CA LEU A 11 0.28 7.29 -3.88
C LEU A 11 -0.31 8.56 -3.26
N VAL A 12 -0.54 8.54 -1.95
CA VAL A 12 -1.07 9.70 -1.22
C VAL A 12 0.01 10.74 -0.93
N ARG A 13 1.27 10.29 -0.83
CA ARG A 13 2.47 11.09 -0.59
C ARG A 13 3.69 10.35 -1.12
N ASP A 14 4.83 11.02 -1.09
CA ASP A 14 6.11 10.39 -1.42
C ASP A 14 6.40 9.20 -0.47
N PRO A 15 6.90 8.07 -1.00
CA PRO A 15 7.25 6.92 -0.18
C PRO A 15 8.39 7.23 0.80
N GLU A 16 8.30 6.68 2.00
CA GLU A 16 9.33 6.83 3.02
C GLU A 16 10.27 5.63 3.00
N LEU A 17 11.54 5.88 2.67
CA LEU A 17 12.61 4.88 2.75
C LEU A 17 13.28 4.94 4.13
N ARG A 18 13.40 3.81 4.80
CA ARG A 18 14.10 3.65 6.08
C ARG A 18 15.03 2.45 6.02
N THR A 19 16.07 2.46 6.83
CA THR A 19 16.97 1.31 6.99
C THR A 19 16.78 0.72 8.38
N THR A 20 16.57 -0.59 8.47
CA THR A 20 16.47 -1.28 9.76
C THR A 20 17.83 -1.32 10.45
N GLN A 21 17.86 -1.62 11.76
CA GLN A 21 19.11 -1.81 12.51
C GLN A 21 20.01 -2.91 11.89
N ASN A 22 19.40 -3.85 11.16
CA ASN A 22 20.10 -4.93 10.46
C ASN A 22 20.54 -4.54 9.03
N GLY A 23 20.45 -3.25 8.67
CA GLY A 23 20.90 -2.74 7.37
C GLY A 23 19.93 -2.97 6.21
N THR A 24 18.72 -3.50 6.46
CA THR A 24 17.74 -3.77 5.39
C THR A 24 16.98 -2.50 5.03
N SER A 25 16.97 -2.12 3.75
CA SER A 25 16.16 -1.02 3.24
C SER A 25 14.68 -1.42 3.15
N VAL A 26 13.81 -0.62 3.76
CA VAL A 26 12.35 -0.81 3.80
C VAL A 26 11.67 0.47 3.34
N CYS A 27 10.78 0.34 2.35
CA CYS A 27 9.99 1.43 1.81
C CYS A 27 8.53 1.30 2.28
N SER A 28 7.98 2.35 2.87
CA SER A 28 6.58 2.42 3.31
C SER A 28 5.82 3.48 2.53
N PHE A 29 4.62 3.14 2.06
CA PHE A 29 3.76 4.05 1.32
C PHE A 29 2.28 3.77 1.58
N THR A 30 1.43 4.76 1.30
CA THR A 30 -0.03 4.66 1.43
C THR A 30 -0.67 4.78 0.05
N LEU A 31 -1.51 3.79 -0.31
CA LEU A 31 -2.30 3.79 -1.54
C LEU A 31 -3.73 4.25 -1.29
N ALA A 32 -4.16 5.29 -2.00
CA ALA A 32 -5.57 5.62 -2.16
C ALA A 32 -6.16 4.75 -3.28
N ILE A 33 -7.23 4.01 -2.96
CA ILE A 33 -7.92 3.11 -3.88
C ILE A 33 -9.40 3.49 -3.92
N ASP A 34 -9.82 4.03 -5.05
CA ASP A 34 -11.22 4.39 -5.29
C ASP A 34 -12.02 3.11 -5.57
N ARG A 35 -12.96 2.79 -4.68
CA ARG A 35 -13.80 1.60 -4.81
C ARG A 35 -15.05 1.92 -5.63
N ARG A 36 -15.18 1.32 -6.82
CA ARG A 36 -16.37 1.45 -7.68
C ARG A 36 -17.50 0.49 -7.27
N PHE A 37 -17.99 0.56 -6.03
CA PHE A 37 -19.27 -0.07 -5.69
C PHE A 37 -20.29 0.99 -5.30
N LYS A 38 -21.52 0.89 -5.84
CA LYS A 38 -22.65 1.67 -5.32
C LYS A 38 -22.96 1.14 -3.93
N ASN A 39 -22.99 2.02 -2.94
CA ASN A 39 -23.44 1.69 -1.60
C ASN A 39 -24.93 1.30 -1.71
N GLN A 40 -25.24 0.00 -1.68
CA GLN A 40 -26.61 -0.50 -1.63
C GLN A 40 -27.00 -0.62 -0.16
N TYR A 41 -27.49 0.47 0.41
CA TYR A 41 -28.22 0.49 1.67
C TYR A 41 -29.64 0.95 1.40
#